data_AF-A0A8X7BLD6-F1
#
_entry.id   AF-A0A8X7BLD6-F1
#
_cell.length_a   1.000
_cell.length_b   1.000
_cell.length_c   1.000
_cell.angle_alpha   90.00
_cell.angle_beta   90.00
_cell.angle_gamma   90.00
#
_symmetry.space_group_name_H-M   'P 1'
#
loop_
_entity.id
_entity.type
_entity.pdbx_description
1 polymer ?
#
loop_
_entity_poly.entity_id
_entity_poly.type
_entity_poly.pdbx_seq_one_letter_code
_entity_poly.pdbx_strand_id
1 'polypeptide(L)' 'MPGKRGRRYFSQLSEFERGLIIGMKTAGWSTHHVAGQVDHSECVVRNCWEQWTQEGTHAWKIGSGTTRKTTRRED' A
#
# COMPACT_ATOMS: atom_id res chain seq x y z
N MET A 1 16.53 -29.54 -3.25
CA MET A 1 16.96 -28.20 -2.77
C MET A 1 15.72 -27.30 -2.74
N PRO A 2 15.22 -26.80 -1.60
CA PRO A 2 14.06 -25.94 -1.62
C PRO A 2 14.51 -24.53 -1.99
N GLY A 3 14.08 -24.06 -3.16
CA GLY A 3 14.28 -22.70 -3.61
C GLY A 3 13.66 -21.74 -2.60
N LYS A 4 14.51 -21.07 -1.82
CA LYS A 4 14.11 -19.96 -0.98
C LYS A 4 13.63 -18.84 -1.90
N ARG A 5 12.33 -18.83 -2.21
CA ARG A 5 11.63 -17.61 -2.61
C ARG A 5 11.69 -16.71 -1.39
N GLY A 6 12.82 -16.01 -1.24
CA GLY A 6 12.95 -14.90 -0.34
C GLY A 6 11.92 -13.88 -0.78
N ARG A 7 10.71 -13.98 -0.22
CA ARG A 7 9.80 -12.86 -0.08
C ARG A 7 10.60 -11.91 0.79
N ARG A 8 11.48 -11.12 0.16
CA ARG A 8 12.20 -10.04 0.80
C ARG A 8 11.09 -9.29 1.52
N TYR A 9 11.23 -9.18 2.83
CA TYR A 9 10.49 -8.25 3.65
C TYR A 9 10.69 -6.88 2.99
N PHE A 10 9.83 -6.51 2.04
CA PHE A 10 9.61 -5.13 1.70
C PHE A 10 8.99 -4.59 2.97
N SER A 11 9.81 -3.89 3.74
CA SER A 11 9.44 -3.20 4.97
C SER A 11 8.00 -2.75 4.87
N GLN A 12 7.15 -3.31 5.71
CA GLN A 12 5.74 -2.96 5.74
C GLN A 12 5.68 -1.46 6.00
N LEU A 13 5.27 -0.69 4.98
CA LEU A 13 5.11 0.76 5.11
C LEU A 13 4.31 1.05 6.38
N SER A 14 4.88 1.85 7.27
CA SER A 14 4.19 2.40 8.43
C SER A 14 2.95 3.15 7.98
N GLU A 15 1.90 3.20 8.81
CA GLU A 15 0.70 4.00 8.53
C GLU A 15 1.05 5.47 8.25
N PHE A 16 2.09 5.99 8.91
CA PHE A 16 2.61 7.33 8.65
C PHE A 16 3.21 7.48 7.24
N GLU A 17 4.06 6.54 6.84
CA GLU A 17 4.67 6.52 5.50
C GLU A 17 3.60 6.34 4.40
N ARG A 18 2.59 5.50 4.65
CA ARG A 18 1.43 5.35 3.74
C ARG A 18 0.68 6.67 3.61
N GLY A 19 0.38 7.34 4.72
CA GLY A 19 -0.28 8.65 4.72
C GLY A 19 0.52 9.72 3.96
N LEU A 20 1.85 9.73 4.14
CA LEU A 20 2.76 10.59 3.39
C LEU A 20 2.74 10.30 1.89
N ILE A 21 2.81 9.03 1.50
CA ILE A 21 2.73 8.61 0.09
C ILE A 21 1.40 9.08 -0.52
N ILE A 22 0.27 8.81 0.14
CA ILE A 22 -1.06 9.17 -0.35
C ILE A 22 -1.19 10.69 -0.47
N GLY A 23 -0.76 11.45 0.55
CA GLY A 23 -0.81 12.91 0.54
C GLY A 23 0.01 13.51 -0.60
N MET A 24 1.27 13.08 -0.75
CA MET A 24 2.14 13.60 -1.82
C MET A 24 1.65 13.18 -3.22
N LYS A 25 1.21 11.93 -3.40
CA LYS A 25 0.65 11.47 -4.68
C LYS A 25 -0.64 12.20 -5.04
N THR A 26 -1.50 12.50 -4.08
CA THR A 26 -2.70 13.31 -4.28
C THR A 26 -2.36 14.76 -4.64
N ALA A 27 -1.26 15.30 -4.09
CA ALA A 27 -0.73 16.61 -4.44
C ALA A 27 -0.05 16.66 -5.84
N GLY A 28 -0.07 15.56 -6.61
CA GLY A 28 0.48 15.50 -7.96
C GLY A 28 1.99 15.24 -8.03
N TRP A 29 2.62 14.80 -6.94
CA TRP A 29 4.06 14.57 -6.91
C TRP A 29 4.45 13.33 -7.72
N SER A 30 5.65 13.39 -8.32
CA SER A 30 6.20 12.27 -9.08
C SER A 30 6.57 11.13 -8.14
N THR A 31 6.40 9.89 -8.60
CA THR A 31 6.66 8.68 -7.79
C THR A 31 8.11 8.60 -7.33
N HIS A 32 9.07 9.05 -8.17
CA HIS A 32 10.48 9.16 -7.81
C HIS A 32 10.72 10.18 -6.68
N HIS A 33 10.08 11.34 -6.72
CA HIS A 33 10.22 12.34 -5.65
C HIS A 33 9.69 11.79 -4.32
N VAL A 34 8.51 11.15 -4.35
CA VAL A 34 7.92 10.52 -3.17
C VAL A 34 8.81 9.40 -2.62
N ALA A 35 9.37 8.56 -3.49
CA ALA A 35 10.30 7.50 -3.10
C ALA A 35 11.54 8.04 -2.36
N GLY A 36 12.10 9.15 -2.84
CA GLY A 36 13.22 9.82 -2.16
C GLY A 36 12.85 10.45 -0.81
N GLN A 37 11.60 10.89 -0.62
CA GLN A 37 11.14 11.45 0.66
C GLN A 37 10.82 10.37 1.70
N VAL A 38 10.36 9.20 1.25
CA VAL A 38 9.91 8.11 2.11
C VAL A 38 11.04 7.10 2.34
N ASP A 39 12.23 7.31 1.74
CA ASP A 39 13.39 6.39 1.78
C ASP A 39 13.03 4.95 1.36
N HIS A 40 12.03 4.82 0.48
CA HIS A 40 11.53 3.54 0.01
C HIS A 40 11.64 3.43 -1.50
N SER A 41 11.70 2.21 -2.00
CA SER A 41 11.74 1.96 -3.44
C SER A 41 10.49 2.50 -4.14
N GLU A 42 10.66 3.06 -5.34
CA GLU A 42 9.55 3.48 -6.21
C GLU A 42 8.51 2.36 -6.42
N CYS A 43 8.93 1.10 -6.43
CA CYS A 43 8.04 -0.04 -6.52
C CYS A 43 7.07 -0.13 -5.33
N VAL A 44 7.54 0.23 -4.13
CA VAL A 44 6.74 0.25 -2.89
C VAL A 44 5.73 1.39 -2.92
N VAL A 45 6.18 2.58 -3.33
CA VAL A 45 5.32 3.76 -3.47
C VAL A 45 4.22 3.51 -4.50
N ARG A 46 4.56 2.95 -5.66
CA ARG A 46 3.60 2.59 -6.70
C ARG A 46 2.58 1.58 -6.19
N ASN A 47 3.04 0.50 -5.57
CA ASN A 47 2.16 -0.54 -5.03
C ASN A 47 1.24 0.01 -3.92
N CYS A 48 1.74 0.89 -3.05
CA CYS A 48 0.93 1.56 -2.03
C CYS A 48 -0.17 2.43 -2.65
N TRP A 49 0.17 3.20 -3.69
CA TRP A 49 -0.79 4.04 -4.40
C TRP A 49 -1.85 3.20 -5.13
N GLU A 50 -1.43 2.15 -5.84
CA GLU A 50 -2.33 1.19 -6.49
C GLU A 50 -3.27 0.53 -5.48
N GLN A 51 -2.74 0.04 -4.36
CA GLN A 51 -3.55 -0.51 -3.26
C GLN A 51 -4.54 0.52 -2.71
N TRP A 52 -4.13 1.77 -2.50
CA TRP A 52 -5.03 2.82 -2.01
C TRP A 52 -6.14 3.16 -3.02
N THR A 53 -5.82 3.23 -4.32
CA THR A 53 -6.84 3.46 -5.36
C THR A 53 -7.80 2.27 -5.51
N GLN A 54 -7.29 1.04 -5.35
CA GLN A 54 -8.10 -0.17 -5.39
C GLN A 54 -8.97 -0.29 -4.14
N GLU A 55 -8.42 -0.03 -2.96
CA GLU A 55 -9.15 0.02 -1.69
C GLU A 55 -10.17 1.15 -1.66
N GLY A 56 -9.85 2.32 -2.21
CA GLY A 56 -10.81 3.41 -2.42
C GLY A 56 -11.96 2.99 -3.35
N THR A 57 -11.66 2.26 -4.43
CA THR A 57 -12.68 1.68 -5.31
C THR A 57 -13.54 0.65 -4.58
N HIS A 58 -12.94 -0.18 -3.73
CA HIS A 58 -13.65 -1.15 -2.89
C HIS A 58 -14.44 -0.48 -1.76
N ALA A 59 -13.94 0.59 -1.14
CA ALA A 59 -14.60 1.37 -0.09
C ALA A 59 -15.81 2.13 -0.66
N TRP A 60 -15.69 2.68 -1.86
CA TRP A 60 -16.81 3.31 -2.59
C TRP A 60 -17.87 2.28 -2.97
N LYS A 61 -17.49 1.03 -3.27
CA LYS A 61 -18.44 -0.07 -3.46
C LYS A 61 -19.03 -0.61 -2.15
N ILE A 62 -18.32 -0.52 -1.01
CA ILE A 62 -18.79 -0.96 0.31
C ILE A 62 -19.73 0.07 0.96
N GLY A 63 -19.70 1.33 0.54
CA GLY A 63 -20.70 2.35 0.92
C GLY A 63 -22.13 2.03 0.49
N SER A 64 -22.36 0.92 -0.23
CA SER A 64 -23.67 0.39 -0.59
C SER A 64 -23.79 -1.09 -0.23
N GLY A 65 -23.92 -1.38 1.08
CA GLY A 65 -24.53 -2.63 1.58
C GLY A 65 -23.59 -3.67 2.21
N THR A 66 -23.62 -3.74 3.54
CA THR A 66 -23.61 -4.95 4.40
C THR A 66 -22.58 -6.08 4.16
N THR A 67 -21.62 -6.15 5.09
CA THR A 67 -21.17 -7.31 5.91
C THR A 67 -20.82 -8.67 5.26
N ARG A 68 -19.53 -9.06 5.30
CA ARG A 68 -19.10 -10.35 5.92
C ARG A 68 -17.58 -10.43 6.20
N LYS A 69 -17.27 -10.88 7.42
CA LYS A 69 -15.95 -11.24 7.95
C LYS A 69 -15.22 -12.30 7.11
N THR A 70 -13.89 -12.24 7.07
CA THR A 70 -12.85 -13.30 7.21
C THR A 70 -11.52 -12.65 6.77
N THR A 71 -10.43 -12.61 7.53
CA THR A 71 -9.76 -13.68 8.28
C THR A 71 -8.88 -13.08 9.37
N ARG A 72 -9.06 -13.52 10.62
CA ARG A 72 -8.01 -13.59 11.64
C ARG A 72 -7.06 -14.73 11.26
N ARG A 73 -5.75 -14.46 11.22
CA ARG A 73 -4.59 -15.38 11.43
C ARG A 73 -3.38 -14.43 11.70
N GLU A 74 -2.80 -14.27 12.90
CA GLU A 74 -2.00 -15.22 13.73
C GLU A 74 -1.05 -16.04 12.84
N ASP A 75 0.28 -15.89 12.91
CA ASP A 75 1.22 -15.94 14.05
C ASP A 75 2.24 -14.79 14.03
#